data_AF-A0A973LKH9-F1
#
_entry.id   AF-A0A973LKH9-F1
#
_cell.length_a   1.000
_cell.length_b   1.000
_cell.length_c   1.000
_cell.angle_alpha   90.00
_cell.angle_beta   90.00
_cell.angle_gamma   90.00
#
_symmetry.space_group_name_H-M   'P 1'
#
loop_
_entity.id
_entity.type
_entity.pdbx_description
1 polymer ?
#
loop_
_entity_poly.entity_id
_entity_poly.type
_entity_poly.pdbx_seq_one_letter_code
_entity_poly.pdbx_strand_id
1 'polypeptide(L)'
;MTALPENLLSLSDDAWNRLRARLGGLSDDEYLWEPVPGCWTIRPGEDGSPVADGSPLPPEPAPFTTIAWRLAHVIDLLQAERTATWFGQEPAPQDGQAVVPGSASEALPALEHAYDVWRRRLASVNADDLTRPLGAVAGPYAEHDGTAFALHILDEFIHHGAEVGVLRDLYLWQRPRDPFVLACLRGDRAAVEAALARDPALLDRVRAGHPGLLTEAAAAQQPEAVRLLADLGFSVDVPSGSGRRPAHYAAGSGDVDTLRLLVARGADLTATDPQFGATPLGWAQWFGQSGAADYLASV
;
A
#
# COMPACT_ATOMS: atom_id res chain seq x y z
N MET A 1 -17.97 -24.85 -7.23
CA MET A 1 -18.02 -23.53 -7.90
C MET A 1 -18.33 -22.53 -6.80
N THR A 2 -17.46 -21.55 -6.57
CA THR A 2 -17.69 -20.48 -5.58
C THR A 2 -18.88 -19.62 -6.00
N ALA A 3 -19.69 -19.18 -5.03
CA ALA A 3 -20.88 -18.37 -5.29
C ALA A 3 -20.48 -16.95 -5.74
N LEU A 4 -21.30 -16.28 -6.56
CA LEU A 4 -21.01 -14.93 -7.06
C LEU A 4 -20.63 -13.92 -5.95
N PRO A 5 -21.32 -13.86 -4.78
CA PRO A 5 -20.91 -12.99 -3.68
C PRO A 5 -19.48 -13.24 -3.19
N GLU A 6 -19.07 -14.52 -3.10
CA GLU A 6 -17.72 -14.90 -2.66
C GLU A 6 -16.66 -14.42 -3.67
N ASN A 7 -16.95 -14.50 -4.97
CA ASN A 7 -16.03 -14.04 -6.01
C ASN A 7 -15.87 -12.50 -5.98
N LEU A 8 -16.96 -11.75 -5.76
CA LEU A 8 -16.90 -10.29 -5.63
C LEU A 8 -16.09 -9.88 -4.39
N LEU A 9 -16.33 -10.53 -3.25
CA LEU A 9 -15.58 -10.27 -2.01
C LEU A 9 -14.09 -10.63 -2.16
N SER A 10 -13.77 -11.77 -2.79
CA SER A 10 -12.39 -12.16 -3.07
C SER A 10 -11.67 -11.14 -3.95
N LEU A 11 -12.32 -10.66 -5.02
CA LEU A 11 -11.74 -9.63 -5.90
C LEU A 11 -11.50 -8.31 -5.14
N SER A 12 -12.46 -7.93 -4.27
CA SER A 12 -12.33 -6.76 -3.41
C SER A 12 -11.11 -6.89 -2.48
N ASP A 13 -10.97 -8.03 -1.80
CA ASP A 13 -9.85 -8.29 -0.89
C ASP A 13 -8.50 -8.31 -1.61
N ASP A 14 -8.43 -8.88 -2.81
CA ASP A 14 -7.23 -8.83 -3.64
C ASP A 14 -6.86 -7.41 -4.08
N ALA A 15 -7.85 -6.60 -4.48
CA ALA A 15 -7.65 -5.20 -4.83
C ALA A 15 -7.14 -4.38 -3.65
N TRP A 16 -7.75 -4.57 -2.47
CA TRP A 16 -7.33 -3.94 -1.23
C TRP A 16 -5.91 -4.30 -0.83
N ASN A 17 -5.58 -5.58 -0.80
CA ASN A 17 -4.25 -6.03 -0.41
C ASN A 17 -3.15 -5.47 -1.33
N ARG A 18 -3.43 -5.36 -2.64
CA ARG A 18 -2.52 -4.72 -3.60
C ARG A 18 -2.35 -3.22 -3.31
N LEU A 19 -3.44 -2.47 -3.15
CA LEU A 19 -3.36 -1.04 -2.87
C LEU A 19 -2.69 -0.78 -1.51
N ARG A 20 -3.12 -1.47 -0.46
CA ARG A 20 -2.55 -1.34 0.89
C ARG A 20 -1.04 -1.58 0.92
N ALA A 21 -0.56 -2.63 0.26
CA ALA A 21 0.87 -2.89 0.16
C ALA A 21 1.61 -1.79 -0.62
N ARG A 22 0.99 -1.26 -1.68
CA ARG A 22 1.51 -0.12 -2.45
C ARG A 22 1.47 1.19 -1.68
N LEU A 23 0.66 1.33 -0.64
CA LEU A 23 0.54 2.52 0.20
C LEU A 23 1.56 2.56 1.37
N GLY A 24 2.28 1.47 1.62
CA GLY A 24 3.35 1.44 2.62
C GLY A 24 4.39 2.55 2.41
N GLY A 25 4.74 3.26 3.48
CA GLY A 25 5.75 4.33 3.46
C GLY A 25 5.33 5.60 2.71
N LEU A 26 4.04 5.79 2.41
CA LEU A 26 3.53 7.04 1.83
C LEU A 26 3.82 8.21 2.77
N SER A 27 4.58 9.19 2.29
CA SER A 27 4.89 10.42 3.03
C SER A 27 3.92 11.54 2.68
N ASP A 28 3.86 12.58 3.52
CA ASP A 28 3.04 13.77 3.22
C ASP A 28 3.54 14.52 1.96
N ASP A 29 4.86 14.53 1.69
CA ASP A 29 5.40 15.14 0.46
C ASP A 29 4.94 14.38 -0.79
N GLU A 30 4.91 13.05 -0.73
CA GLU A 30 4.41 12.20 -1.82
C GLU A 30 2.89 12.32 -1.97
N TYR A 31 2.16 12.29 -0.85
CA TYR A 31 0.70 12.38 -0.84
C TYR A 31 0.21 13.70 -1.45
N LEU A 32 0.82 14.82 -1.07
CA LEU A 32 0.48 16.16 -1.57
C LEU A 32 1.22 16.55 -2.86
N TRP A 33 1.97 15.63 -3.47
CA TRP A 33 2.75 15.92 -4.66
C TRP A 33 1.87 16.26 -5.86
N GLU A 34 2.17 17.39 -6.50
CA GLU A 34 1.53 17.85 -7.74
C GLU A 34 2.45 17.57 -8.95
N PRO A 35 2.17 16.55 -9.77
CA PRO A 35 3.04 16.15 -10.88
C PRO A 35 3.02 17.13 -12.06
N VAL A 36 1.93 17.90 -12.21
CA VAL A 36 1.78 18.92 -13.25
C VAL A 36 1.13 20.19 -12.66
N PRO A 37 1.37 21.37 -13.23
CA PRO A 37 0.68 22.58 -12.79
C PRO A 37 -0.84 22.47 -12.96
N GLY A 38 -1.60 23.02 -12.00
CA GLY A 38 -3.06 23.08 -12.10
C GLY A 38 -3.78 21.74 -11.86
N CYS A 39 -3.15 20.80 -11.14
CA CYS A 39 -3.82 19.59 -10.69
C CYS A 39 -5.00 19.90 -9.78
N TRP A 40 -5.98 18.99 -9.75
CA TRP A 40 -6.94 18.89 -8.65
C TRP A 40 -6.33 18.05 -7.53
N THR A 41 -6.31 18.63 -6.33
CA THR A 41 -5.71 18.03 -5.13
C THR A 41 -6.57 18.30 -3.89
N ILE A 42 -6.02 18.04 -2.70
CA ILE A 42 -6.62 18.47 -1.44
C ILE A 42 -6.05 19.82 -1.05
N ARG A 43 -6.92 20.79 -0.78
CA ARG A 43 -6.59 22.16 -0.40
C ARG A 43 -7.28 22.53 0.92
N PRO A 44 -6.74 23.49 1.69
CA PRO A 44 -7.48 24.07 2.81
C PRO A 44 -8.71 24.82 2.30
N GLY A 45 -9.88 24.53 2.87
CA GLY A 45 -11.12 25.27 2.70
C GLY A 45 -11.13 26.57 3.50
N GLU A 46 -12.26 27.29 3.48
CA GLU A 46 -12.41 28.60 4.12
C GLU A 46 -12.20 28.57 5.65
N ASP A 47 -12.58 27.46 6.29
CA ASP A 47 -12.41 27.21 7.72
C ASP A 47 -11.08 26.50 8.07
N GLY A 48 -10.22 26.29 7.07
CA GLY A 48 -8.96 25.57 7.18
C GLY A 48 -9.08 24.04 7.14
N SER A 49 -10.29 23.48 7.03
CA SER A 49 -10.48 22.05 6.84
C SER A 49 -10.01 21.60 5.45
N PRO A 50 -9.46 20.39 5.30
CA PRO A 50 -9.09 19.85 4.00
C PRO A 50 -10.33 19.62 3.11
N VAL A 51 -10.28 20.09 1.87
CA VAL A 51 -11.34 19.95 0.87
C VAL A 51 -10.71 19.47 -0.44
N ALA A 52 -11.35 18.52 -1.11
CA ALA A 52 -10.93 18.09 -2.44
C ALA A 52 -11.34 19.12 -3.49
N ASP A 53 -10.41 19.51 -4.36
CA ASP A 53 -10.70 20.34 -5.52
C ASP A 53 -11.78 19.68 -6.38
N GLY A 54 -12.71 20.47 -6.90
CA GLY A 54 -13.78 19.97 -7.75
C GLY A 54 -14.65 21.10 -8.27
N SER A 55 -15.39 20.81 -9.33
CA SER A 55 -16.37 21.74 -9.89
C SER A 55 -17.58 20.95 -10.39
N PRO A 56 -18.81 21.44 -10.19
CA PRO A 56 -20.00 20.88 -10.84
C PRO A 56 -19.89 20.87 -12.38
N LEU A 57 -19.11 21.79 -12.93
CA LEU A 57 -18.76 21.87 -14.34
C LEU A 57 -17.22 21.88 -14.46
N PRO A 58 -16.57 20.70 -14.57
CA PRO A 58 -15.12 20.63 -14.75
C PRO A 58 -14.66 21.36 -16.02
N PRO A 59 -13.45 21.95 -16.04
CA PRO A 59 -12.87 22.50 -17.26
C PRO A 59 -12.50 21.39 -18.25
N GLU A 60 -12.32 21.75 -19.52
CA GLU A 60 -11.92 20.83 -20.60
C GLU A 60 -10.54 21.23 -21.16
N PRO A 61 -9.53 20.33 -21.14
CA PRO A 61 -9.57 18.99 -20.58
C PRO A 61 -9.71 18.99 -19.04
N ALA A 62 -10.28 17.92 -18.50
CA ALA A 62 -10.38 17.72 -17.06
C ALA A 62 -8.97 17.83 -16.41
N PRO A 63 -8.83 18.50 -15.25
CA PRO A 63 -7.54 18.65 -14.61
C PRO A 63 -7.01 17.29 -14.14
N PHE A 64 -5.69 17.14 -14.17
CA PHE A 64 -5.04 15.96 -13.62
C PHE A 64 -5.26 15.91 -12.10
N THR A 65 -5.69 14.78 -11.55
CA THR A 65 -5.89 14.63 -10.10
C THR A 65 -4.62 14.12 -9.41
N THR A 66 -4.39 14.41 -8.13
CA THR A 66 -3.21 13.93 -7.38
C THR A 66 -3.46 12.61 -6.66
N ILE A 67 -2.43 12.08 -5.97
CA ILE A 67 -2.58 10.95 -5.04
C ILE A 67 -3.60 11.31 -3.96
N ALA A 68 -3.46 12.47 -3.32
CA ALA A 68 -4.37 12.92 -2.28
C ALA A 68 -5.82 12.99 -2.75
N TRP A 69 -6.06 13.57 -3.93
CA TRP A 69 -7.42 13.64 -4.49
C TRP A 69 -8.02 12.25 -4.72
N ARG A 70 -7.26 11.33 -5.33
CA ARG A 70 -7.73 9.97 -5.63
C ARG A 70 -8.02 9.18 -4.36
N LEU A 71 -7.17 9.29 -3.34
CA LEU A 71 -7.41 8.60 -2.07
C LEU A 71 -8.65 9.17 -1.36
N ALA A 72 -8.85 10.49 -1.35
CA ALA A 72 -10.08 11.08 -0.82
C ALA A 72 -11.33 10.59 -1.58
N HIS A 73 -11.26 10.51 -2.90
CA HIS A 73 -12.35 9.98 -3.72
C HIS A 73 -12.66 8.51 -3.41
N VAL A 74 -11.64 7.65 -3.29
CA VAL A 74 -11.82 6.24 -2.95
C VAL A 74 -12.40 6.07 -1.53
N ILE A 75 -11.95 6.87 -0.56
CA ILE A 75 -12.49 6.87 0.80
C ILE A 75 -13.99 7.18 0.79
N ASP A 76 -14.39 8.25 0.09
CA ASP A 76 -15.80 8.61 -0.08
C ASP A 76 -16.58 7.49 -0.78
N LEU A 77 -16.08 7.00 -1.91
CA LEU A 77 -16.70 5.95 -2.70
C LEU A 77 -17.05 4.69 -1.89
N LEU A 78 -16.08 4.16 -1.13
CA LEU A 78 -16.24 2.90 -0.40
C LEU A 78 -17.21 3.03 0.78
N GLN A 79 -17.21 4.17 1.46
CA GLN A 79 -18.02 4.45 2.64
C GLN A 79 -19.38 5.09 2.32
N ALA A 80 -19.57 5.58 1.08
CA ALA A 80 -20.76 6.29 0.63
C ALA A 80 -22.05 5.54 1.02
N GLU A 81 -23.06 6.29 1.47
CA GLU A 81 -24.33 5.72 1.94
C GLU A 81 -24.98 4.77 0.93
N ARG A 82 -24.82 5.08 -0.38
CA ARG A 82 -25.30 4.24 -1.49
C ARG A 82 -24.74 2.82 -1.46
N THR A 83 -23.54 2.60 -0.92
CA THR A 83 -22.97 1.24 -0.83
C THR A 83 -23.64 0.38 0.24
N ALA A 84 -24.56 0.93 1.04
CA ALA A 84 -25.52 0.17 1.86
C ALA A 84 -26.92 0.18 1.23
N THR A 85 -27.46 1.38 0.98
CA THR A 85 -28.89 1.55 0.65
C THR A 85 -29.27 0.94 -0.69
N TRP A 86 -28.37 0.92 -1.68
CA TRP A 86 -28.66 0.31 -2.99
C TRP A 86 -28.68 -1.22 -2.93
N PHE A 87 -27.96 -1.83 -1.97
CA PHE A 87 -28.13 -3.24 -1.63
C PHE A 87 -29.34 -3.50 -0.72
N GLY A 88 -30.09 -2.47 -0.33
CA GLY A 88 -31.24 -2.60 0.59
C GLY A 88 -30.82 -2.79 2.05
N GLN A 89 -29.60 -2.37 2.40
CA GLN A 89 -29.08 -2.38 3.76
C GLN A 89 -29.26 -0.99 4.40
N GLU A 90 -29.39 -0.96 5.72
CA GLU A 90 -29.37 0.28 6.49
C GLU A 90 -27.91 0.66 6.84
N PRO A 91 -27.49 1.92 6.65
CA PRO A 91 -26.19 2.40 7.11
C PRO A 91 -26.03 2.21 8.62
N ALA A 92 -24.91 1.64 9.06
CA ALA A 92 -24.67 1.42 10.48
C ALA A 92 -24.12 2.70 11.14
N PRO A 93 -24.46 3.01 12.40
CA PRO A 93 -23.96 4.21 13.08
C PRO A 93 -22.42 4.29 13.11
N GLN A 94 -21.74 3.15 13.24
CA GLN A 94 -20.28 3.07 13.23
C GLN A 94 -19.67 3.30 11.84
N ASP A 95 -20.46 3.30 10.77
CA ASP A 95 -19.93 3.57 9.44
C ASP A 95 -19.43 5.01 9.38
N GLY A 96 -20.09 5.97 10.04
CA GLY A 96 -19.66 7.38 10.06
C GLY A 96 -19.73 8.07 8.68
N GLN A 97 -19.20 9.29 8.60
CA GLN A 97 -19.08 10.03 7.34
C GLN A 97 -17.65 9.94 6.81
N ALA A 98 -17.51 9.89 5.48
CA ALA A 98 -16.21 9.99 4.84
C ALA A 98 -15.59 11.36 5.15
N VAL A 99 -14.30 11.35 5.45
CA VAL A 99 -13.49 12.55 5.68
C VAL A 99 -12.57 12.76 4.49
N VAL A 100 -12.24 14.02 4.20
CA VAL A 100 -11.18 14.36 3.25
C VAL A 100 -9.87 14.46 4.04
N PRO A 101 -8.89 13.57 3.83
CA PRO A 101 -7.65 13.60 4.60
C PRO A 101 -6.70 14.69 4.09
N GLY A 102 -6.17 15.51 4.99
CA GLY A 102 -5.21 16.57 4.67
C GLY A 102 -3.75 16.10 4.61
N SER A 103 -3.46 14.88 5.10
CA SER A 103 -2.12 14.30 5.14
C SER A 103 -2.15 12.79 4.82
N ALA A 104 -0.99 12.21 4.51
CA ALA A 104 -0.85 10.76 4.35
C ALA A 104 -1.18 10.03 5.66
N SER A 105 -0.78 10.61 6.79
CA SER A 105 -1.02 10.04 8.12
C SER A 105 -2.50 9.95 8.49
N GLU A 106 -3.33 10.84 7.95
CA GLU A 106 -4.80 10.81 8.08
C GLU A 106 -5.44 9.92 7.01
N ALA A 107 -4.88 9.91 5.79
CA ALA A 107 -5.43 9.17 4.67
C ALA A 107 -5.39 7.65 4.87
N LEU A 108 -4.30 7.13 5.45
CA LEU A 108 -4.15 5.67 5.61
C LEU A 108 -5.23 5.09 6.55
N PRO A 109 -5.43 5.58 7.79
CA PRO A 109 -6.49 5.07 8.65
C PRO A 109 -7.91 5.30 8.09
N ALA A 110 -8.15 6.44 7.44
CA ALA A 110 -9.45 6.73 6.81
C ALA A 110 -9.78 5.73 5.70
N LEU A 111 -8.78 5.38 4.89
CA LEU A 111 -8.93 4.37 3.84
C LEU A 111 -9.11 2.96 4.40
N GLU A 112 -8.38 2.58 5.46
CA GLU A 112 -8.61 1.29 6.13
C GLU A 112 -10.05 1.19 6.66
N HIS A 113 -10.54 2.23 7.33
CA HIS A 113 -11.93 2.28 7.81
C HIS A 113 -12.96 2.21 6.68
N ALA A 114 -12.76 2.99 5.60
CA ALA A 114 -13.67 2.97 4.46
C ALA A 114 -13.72 1.59 3.79
N TYR A 115 -12.57 0.90 3.68
CA TYR A 115 -12.52 -0.46 3.18
C TYR A 115 -13.22 -1.45 4.11
N ASP A 116 -13.05 -1.33 5.43
CA ASP A 116 -13.76 -2.20 6.39
C ASP A 116 -15.29 -2.02 6.33
N VAL A 117 -15.76 -0.79 6.10
CA VAL A 117 -17.18 -0.50 5.85
C VAL A 117 -17.66 -1.20 4.57
N TRP A 118 -16.98 -0.96 3.44
CA TRP A 118 -17.33 -1.57 2.16
C TRP A 118 -17.32 -3.11 2.23
N ARG A 119 -16.23 -3.69 2.72
CA ARG A 119 -16.03 -5.13 2.82
C ARG A 119 -17.13 -5.79 3.64
N ARG A 120 -17.51 -5.18 4.77
CA ARG A 120 -18.57 -5.69 5.66
C ARG A 120 -19.94 -5.62 5.01
N ARG A 121 -20.26 -4.53 4.28
CA ARG A 121 -21.51 -4.40 3.50
C ARG A 121 -21.57 -5.42 2.37
N LEU A 122 -20.49 -5.58 1.61
CA LEU A 122 -20.39 -6.55 0.51
C LEU A 122 -20.50 -8.00 1.02
N ALA A 123 -19.89 -8.31 2.17
CA ALA A 123 -19.96 -9.65 2.76
C ALA A 123 -21.36 -10.03 3.28
N SER A 124 -22.25 -9.05 3.54
CA SER A 124 -23.63 -9.32 3.93
C SER A 124 -24.62 -9.39 2.77
N VAL A 125 -24.17 -9.10 1.53
CA VAL A 125 -24.99 -9.20 0.32
C VAL A 125 -25.26 -10.67 -0.02
N ASN A 126 -26.53 -11.00 -0.29
CA ASN A 126 -26.92 -12.33 -0.78
C ASN A 126 -27.20 -12.35 -2.29
N ALA A 127 -27.56 -13.52 -2.83
CA ALA A 127 -27.80 -13.69 -4.28
C ALA A 127 -29.00 -12.88 -4.80
N ASP A 128 -30.03 -12.66 -3.98
CA ASP A 128 -31.23 -11.90 -4.38
C ASP A 128 -30.90 -10.41 -4.44
N ASP A 129 -30.10 -9.89 -3.49
CA ASP A 129 -29.62 -8.51 -3.49
C ASP A 129 -28.80 -8.19 -4.75
N LEU A 130 -28.06 -9.17 -5.27
CA LEU A 130 -27.23 -9.04 -6.47
C LEU A 130 -28.01 -9.13 -7.79
N THR A 131 -29.19 -9.74 -7.79
CA THR A 131 -29.95 -10.03 -9.03
C THR A 131 -31.23 -9.24 -9.16
N ARG A 132 -31.74 -8.65 -8.07
CA ARG A 132 -32.87 -7.73 -8.12
C ARG A 132 -32.48 -6.37 -8.72
N PRO A 133 -33.40 -5.68 -9.40
CA PRO A 133 -33.22 -4.27 -9.72
C PRO A 133 -32.96 -3.43 -8.47
N LEU A 134 -32.06 -2.44 -8.59
CA LEU A 134 -31.75 -1.48 -7.53
C LEU A 134 -32.99 -0.64 -7.14
N GLY A 135 -33.84 -0.34 -8.13
CA GLY A 135 -35.07 0.40 -7.95
C GLY A 135 -34.87 1.92 -7.82
N ALA A 136 -35.93 2.62 -7.44
CA ALA A 136 -35.99 4.08 -7.50
C ALA A 136 -34.89 4.81 -6.70
N VAL A 137 -34.34 4.17 -5.66
CA VAL A 137 -33.22 4.72 -4.86
C VAL A 137 -31.96 4.98 -5.69
N ALA A 138 -31.79 4.26 -6.80
CA ALA A 138 -30.65 4.39 -7.71
C ALA A 138 -30.92 5.34 -8.89
N GLY A 139 -32.08 6.00 -8.93
CA GLY A 139 -32.42 7.01 -9.94
C GLY A 139 -32.26 6.49 -11.37
N PRO A 140 -31.36 7.07 -12.20
CA PRO A 140 -31.16 6.62 -13.58
C PRO A 140 -30.65 5.18 -13.68
N TYR A 141 -30.11 4.61 -12.61
CA TYR A 141 -29.63 3.24 -12.55
C TYR A 141 -30.65 2.26 -11.96
N ALA A 142 -31.92 2.64 -11.81
CA ALA A 142 -32.95 1.82 -11.17
C ALA A 142 -33.11 0.41 -11.77
N GLU A 143 -32.90 0.26 -13.08
CA GLU A 143 -33.01 -1.01 -13.80
C GLU A 143 -31.72 -1.85 -13.77
N HIS A 144 -30.61 -1.31 -13.27
CA HIS A 144 -29.41 -2.09 -13.00
C HIS A 144 -29.64 -2.99 -11.79
N ASP A 145 -28.85 -4.06 -11.67
CA ASP A 145 -28.90 -4.96 -10.53
C ASP A 145 -27.74 -4.71 -9.55
N GLY A 146 -27.80 -5.37 -8.38
CA GLY A 146 -26.74 -5.27 -7.37
C GLY A 146 -25.39 -5.77 -7.88
N THR A 147 -25.36 -6.70 -8.83
CA THR A 147 -24.11 -7.17 -9.44
C THR A 147 -23.43 -6.05 -10.22
N ALA A 148 -24.17 -5.35 -11.09
CA ALA A 148 -23.66 -4.21 -11.84
C ALA A 148 -23.16 -3.10 -10.91
N PHE A 149 -23.88 -2.84 -9.81
CA PHE A 149 -23.45 -1.86 -8.82
C PHE A 149 -22.17 -2.28 -8.07
N ALA A 150 -22.09 -3.52 -7.60
CA ALA A 150 -20.90 -4.04 -6.93
C ALA A 150 -19.67 -3.99 -7.85
N LEU A 151 -19.84 -4.37 -9.12
CA LEU A 151 -18.79 -4.29 -10.13
C LEU A 151 -18.37 -2.85 -10.41
N HIS A 152 -19.29 -1.89 -10.42
CA HIS A 152 -18.95 -0.48 -10.58
C HIS A 152 -18.09 0.04 -9.41
N ILE A 153 -18.45 -0.25 -8.16
CA ILE A 153 -17.63 0.14 -7.01
C ILE A 153 -16.24 -0.50 -7.07
N LEU A 154 -16.17 -1.78 -7.46
CA LEU A 154 -14.90 -2.49 -7.62
C LEU A 154 -14.05 -1.92 -8.77
N ASP A 155 -14.67 -1.56 -9.88
CA ASP A 155 -14.00 -0.96 -11.04
C ASP A 155 -13.36 0.38 -10.66
N GLU A 156 -14.12 1.29 -10.07
CA GLU A 156 -13.62 2.60 -9.61
C GLU A 156 -12.50 2.44 -8.56
N PHE A 157 -12.66 1.51 -7.61
CA PHE A 157 -11.66 1.22 -6.59
C PHE A 157 -10.35 0.69 -7.19
N ILE A 158 -10.44 -0.28 -8.10
CA ILE A 158 -9.28 -0.85 -8.79
C ILE A 158 -8.61 0.19 -9.69
N HIS A 159 -9.42 0.95 -10.43
CA HIS A 159 -8.98 1.99 -11.36
C HIS A 159 -8.13 3.03 -10.63
N HIS A 160 -8.70 3.69 -9.61
CA HIS A 160 -8.00 4.73 -8.86
C HIS A 160 -6.86 4.17 -8.01
N GLY A 161 -7.00 2.95 -7.48
CA GLY A 161 -5.91 2.26 -6.78
C GLY A 161 -4.69 2.03 -7.68
N ALA A 162 -4.91 1.66 -8.94
CA ALA A 162 -3.83 1.49 -9.93
C ALA A 162 -3.18 2.83 -10.31
N GLU A 163 -3.97 3.88 -10.53
CA GLU A 163 -3.45 5.22 -10.83
C GLU A 163 -2.61 5.79 -9.68
N VAL A 164 -3.04 5.60 -8.43
CA VAL A 164 -2.23 5.93 -7.25
C VAL A 164 -0.90 5.19 -7.30
N GLY A 165 -0.91 3.88 -7.59
CA GLY A 165 0.31 3.09 -7.72
C GLY A 165 1.28 3.64 -8.78
N VAL A 166 0.78 4.02 -9.95
CA VAL A 166 1.60 4.61 -11.03
C VAL A 166 2.15 5.98 -10.65
N LEU A 167 1.34 6.82 -9.98
CA LEU A 167 1.79 8.13 -9.50
C LEU A 167 2.90 8.01 -8.45
N ARG A 168 2.80 7.04 -7.54
CA ARG A 168 3.87 6.74 -6.60
C ARG A 168 5.15 6.29 -7.30
N ASP A 169 5.04 5.37 -8.26
CA ASP A 169 6.19 4.92 -9.05
C ASP A 169 6.86 6.11 -9.79
N LEU A 170 6.06 7.03 -10.34
CA LEU A 170 6.55 8.25 -10.98
C LEU A 170 7.21 9.22 -9.99
N TYR A 171 6.59 9.47 -8.82
CA TYR A 171 7.15 10.30 -7.76
C TYR A 171 8.54 9.80 -7.36
N LEU A 172 8.64 8.50 -7.06
CA LEU A 172 9.89 7.86 -6.64
C LEU A 172 10.96 7.89 -7.75
N TRP A 173 10.56 7.86 -9.02
CA TRP A 173 11.50 7.93 -10.14
C TRP A 173 11.99 9.36 -10.41
N GLN A 174 11.13 10.37 -10.23
CA GLN A 174 11.48 11.78 -10.45
C GLN A 174 12.32 12.38 -9.32
N ARG A 175 12.23 11.85 -8.10
CA ARG A 175 13.12 12.24 -7.00
C ARG A 175 14.43 11.47 -7.14
N PRO A 176 15.58 12.12 -7.45
CA PRO A 176 16.85 11.42 -7.54
C PRO A 176 17.11 10.75 -6.19
N ARG A 177 17.20 9.41 -6.18
CA ARG A 177 17.65 8.68 -4.99
C ARG A 177 19.00 9.27 -4.58
N ASP A 178 19.12 9.63 -3.30
CA ASP A 178 20.35 10.18 -2.73
C ASP A 178 21.55 9.34 -3.21
N PRO A 179 22.61 9.94 -3.79
CA PRO A 179 23.77 9.21 -4.26
C PRO A 179 24.36 8.25 -3.21
N PHE A 180 24.25 8.59 -1.92
CA PHE A 180 24.61 7.73 -0.82
C PHE A 180 23.72 6.50 -0.70
N VAL A 181 22.40 6.69 -0.78
CA VAL A 181 21.41 5.59 -0.80
C VAL A 181 21.68 4.67 -1.99
N LEU A 182 21.99 5.22 -3.17
CA LEU A 182 22.35 4.44 -4.35
C LEU A 182 23.64 3.65 -4.16
N ALA A 183 24.67 4.25 -3.54
CA ALA A 183 25.91 3.55 -3.23
C ALA A 183 25.67 2.38 -2.26
N CYS A 184 24.84 2.59 -1.22
CA CYS A 184 24.41 1.54 -0.31
C CYS A 184 23.70 0.39 -1.03
N LEU A 185 22.72 0.70 -1.89
CA LEU A 185 21.97 -0.30 -2.65
C LEU A 185 22.83 -1.03 -3.70
N ARG A 186 23.93 -0.45 -4.15
CA ARG A 186 24.88 -1.14 -5.04
C ARG A 186 25.90 -2.00 -4.30
N GLY A 187 25.92 -1.95 -2.96
CA GLY A 187 27.01 -2.53 -2.18
C GLY A 187 28.35 -1.82 -2.38
N ASP A 188 28.35 -0.58 -2.88
CA ASP A 188 29.56 0.19 -3.19
C ASP A 188 30.14 0.81 -1.90
N ARG A 189 30.87 -0.03 -1.16
CA ARG A 189 31.53 0.35 0.09
C ARG A 189 32.46 1.54 -0.08
N ALA A 190 33.20 1.60 -1.18
CA ALA A 190 34.16 2.68 -1.42
C ALA A 190 33.45 4.04 -1.58
N ALA A 191 32.35 4.08 -2.34
CA ALA A 191 31.56 5.29 -2.49
C ALA A 191 30.87 5.71 -1.17
N VAL A 192 30.37 4.74 -0.39
CA VAL A 192 29.81 4.99 0.95
C VAL A 192 30.86 5.59 1.88
N GLU A 193 32.04 4.98 1.99
CA GLU A 193 33.12 5.45 2.85
C GLU A 193 33.60 6.84 2.43
N ALA A 194 33.73 7.10 1.13
CA ALA A 194 34.09 8.42 0.60
C ALA A 194 33.02 9.48 0.87
N ALA A 195 31.74 9.11 0.91
CA ALA A 195 30.66 10.01 1.29
C ALA A 195 30.65 10.32 2.80
N LEU A 196 30.81 9.29 3.64
CA LEU A 196 30.89 9.47 5.11
C LEU A 196 32.14 10.23 5.55
N ALA A 197 33.26 10.08 4.84
CA ALA A 197 34.45 10.87 5.09
C ALA A 197 34.23 12.38 4.84
N ARG A 198 33.34 12.74 3.90
CA ARG A 198 32.97 14.14 3.61
C ARG A 198 31.91 14.67 4.56
N ASP A 199 30.95 13.83 4.93
CA ASP A 199 29.87 14.17 5.85
C ASP A 199 29.53 12.97 6.76
N PRO A 200 30.13 12.87 7.95
CA PRO A 200 29.87 11.78 8.88
C PRO A 200 28.42 11.72 9.38
N ALA A 201 27.71 12.86 9.44
CA ALA A 201 26.33 12.92 9.90
C ALA A 201 25.33 12.41 8.85
N LEU A 202 25.79 12.14 7.63
CA LEU A 202 24.96 11.61 6.54
C LEU A 202 24.35 10.25 6.90
N LEU A 203 25.09 9.38 7.59
CA LEU A 203 24.60 8.06 7.94
C LEU A 203 23.36 8.13 8.84
N ASP A 204 23.39 8.96 9.88
CA ASP A 204 22.26 9.09 10.81
C ASP A 204 21.03 9.68 10.12
N ARG A 205 21.22 10.67 9.23
CA ARG A 205 20.12 11.23 8.44
C ARG A 205 19.50 10.20 7.51
N VAL A 206 20.32 9.39 6.83
CA VAL A 206 19.84 8.36 5.91
C VAL A 206 19.17 7.21 6.67
N ARG A 207 19.70 6.80 7.84
CA ARG A 207 19.04 5.80 8.69
C ARG A 207 17.68 6.29 9.19
N ALA A 208 17.57 7.57 9.54
CA ALA A 208 16.31 8.18 9.95
C ALA A 208 15.30 8.30 8.79
N GLY A 209 15.76 8.69 7.59
CA GLY A 209 14.91 8.88 6.41
C GLY A 209 14.56 7.60 5.66
N HIS A 210 15.40 6.56 5.75
CA HIS A 210 15.26 5.30 5.02
C HIS A 210 15.48 4.07 5.94
N PRO A 211 14.71 3.92 7.03
CA PRO A 211 14.93 2.82 7.97
C PRO A 211 14.77 1.43 7.33
N GLY A 212 13.95 1.31 6.27
CA GLY A 212 13.71 0.07 5.54
C GLY A 212 14.70 -0.24 4.40
N LEU A 213 15.80 0.53 4.26
CA LEU A 213 16.70 0.40 3.11
C LEU A 213 17.34 -0.99 2.99
N LEU A 214 17.63 -1.64 4.13
CA LEU A 214 18.13 -3.02 4.17
C LEU A 214 17.08 -4.01 3.64
N THR A 215 15.82 -3.78 3.96
CA THR A 215 14.69 -4.60 3.49
C THR A 215 14.45 -4.43 1.99
N GLU A 216 14.64 -3.23 1.45
CA GLU A 216 14.64 -3.01 -0.01
C GLU A 216 15.76 -3.82 -0.69
N ALA A 217 16.98 -3.78 -0.15
CA ALA A 217 18.10 -4.56 -0.70
C ALA A 217 17.83 -6.08 -0.65
N ALA A 218 17.25 -6.58 0.44
CA ALA A 218 16.87 -7.99 0.58
C ALA A 218 15.76 -8.38 -0.42
N ALA A 219 14.72 -7.55 -0.57
CA ALA A 219 13.64 -7.77 -1.53
C ALA A 219 14.15 -7.75 -2.99
N ALA A 220 15.16 -6.94 -3.28
CA ALA A 220 15.84 -6.87 -4.57
C ALA A 220 16.89 -7.97 -4.78
N GLN A 221 17.09 -8.87 -3.80
CA GLN A 221 18.08 -9.96 -3.83
C GLN A 221 19.51 -9.48 -4.06
N GLN A 222 19.93 -8.45 -3.30
CA GLN A 222 21.26 -7.83 -3.39
C GLN A 222 22.08 -8.11 -2.11
N PRO A 223 22.73 -9.28 -1.98
CA PRO A 223 23.39 -9.70 -0.74
C PRO A 223 24.54 -8.77 -0.30
N GLU A 224 25.29 -8.18 -1.25
CA GLU A 224 26.34 -7.22 -0.96
C GLU A 224 25.79 -5.93 -0.34
N ALA A 225 24.65 -5.46 -0.83
CA ALA A 225 23.97 -4.30 -0.28
C ALA A 225 23.41 -4.58 1.11
N VAL A 226 22.79 -5.75 1.33
CA VAL A 226 22.35 -6.17 2.68
C VAL A 226 23.53 -6.20 3.65
N ARG A 227 24.67 -6.79 3.26
CA ARG A 227 25.89 -6.83 4.07
C ARG A 227 26.39 -5.43 4.42
N LEU A 228 26.53 -4.56 3.43
CA LEU A 228 26.97 -3.19 3.63
C LEU A 228 26.02 -2.42 4.57
N LEU A 229 24.71 -2.50 4.33
CA LEU A 229 23.70 -1.83 5.15
C LEU A 229 23.70 -2.35 6.60
N ALA A 230 23.86 -3.65 6.80
CA ALA A 230 23.97 -4.22 8.14
C ALA A 230 25.25 -3.73 8.84
N ASP A 231 26.38 -3.60 8.13
CA ASP A 231 27.63 -3.07 8.69
C ASP A 231 27.53 -1.57 9.04
N LEU A 232 26.70 -0.84 8.31
CA LEU A 232 26.36 0.56 8.60
C LEU A 232 25.33 0.72 9.75
N GLY A 233 24.91 -0.39 10.38
CA GLY A 233 24.02 -0.38 11.53
C GLY A 233 22.55 -0.17 11.20
N PHE A 234 22.12 -0.41 9.95
CA PHE A 234 20.69 -0.52 9.65
C PHE A 234 20.10 -1.74 10.36
N SER A 235 18.87 -1.59 10.87
CA SER A 235 18.18 -2.69 11.53
C SER A 235 17.83 -3.79 10.51
N VAL A 236 18.04 -5.05 10.92
CA VAL A 236 17.75 -6.24 10.10
C VAL A 236 16.29 -6.68 10.16
N ASP A 237 15.45 -5.93 10.88
CA ASP A 237 14.08 -6.31 11.21
C ASP A 237 13.00 -5.32 10.75
N VAL A 238 13.40 -4.23 10.07
CA VAL A 238 12.42 -3.24 9.59
C VAL A 238 11.52 -3.89 8.53
N PRO A 239 10.19 -3.91 8.69
CA PRO A 239 9.32 -4.46 7.68
C PRO A 239 9.24 -3.52 6.46
N SER A 240 9.09 -4.12 5.27
CA SER A 240 8.71 -3.40 4.06
C SER A 240 7.29 -2.84 4.17
N GLY A 241 6.87 -2.02 3.21
CA GLY A 241 5.48 -1.52 3.13
C GLY A 241 4.41 -2.62 3.10
N SER A 242 4.79 -3.86 2.77
CA SER A 242 3.93 -5.04 2.80
C SER A 242 4.02 -5.88 4.09
N GLY A 243 4.70 -5.36 5.13
CA GLY A 243 4.90 -6.03 6.42
C GLY A 243 5.95 -7.15 6.44
N ARG A 244 6.53 -7.51 5.29
CA ARG A 244 7.57 -8.55 5.19
C ARG A 244 8.94 -8.00 5.59
N ARG A 245 9.71 -8.81 6.33
CA ARG A 245 11.07 -8.48 6.81
C ARG A 245 12.17 -9.05 5.90
N PRO A 246 13.43 -8.57 6.00
CA PRO A 246 14.55 -9.08 5.19
C PRO A 246 14.67 -10.61 5.17
N ALA A 247 14.47 -11.27 6.33
CA ALA A 247 14.57 -12.72 6.45
C ALA A 247 13.51 -13.46 5.60
N HIS A 248 12.31 -12.90 5.41
CA HIS A 248 11.28 -13.50 4.54
C HIS A 248 11.78 -13.55 3.10
N TYR A 249 12.32 -12.44 2.59
CA TYR A 249 12.81 -12.35 1.21
C TYR A 249 14.01 -13.28 0.98
N ALA A 250 15.00 -13.28 1.88
CA ALA A 250 16.17 -14.16 1.78
C ALA A 250 15.77 -15.66 1.85
N ALA A 251 14.78 -16.01 2.68
CA ALA A 251 14.27 -17.36 2.77
C ALA A 251 13.53 -17.80 1.50
N GLY A 252 12.67 -16.94 0.94
CA GLY A 252 11.94 -17.23 -0.28
C GLY A 252 12.83 -17.33 -1.54
N SER A 253 13.94 -16.60 -1.58
CA SER A 253 14.93 -16.68 -2.66
C SER A 253 15.96 -17.82 -2.47
N GLY A 254 16.03 -18.41 -1.28
CA GLY A 254 17.03 -19.44 -0.97
C GLY A 254 18.44 -18.90 -0.69
N ASP A 255 18.56 -17.60 -0.40
CA ASP A 255 19.84 -16.95 -0.10
C ASP A 255 20.29 -17.25 1.34
N VAL A 256 20.91 -18.41 1.52
CA VAL A 256 21.42 -18.90 2.80
C VAL A 256 22.50 -17.98 3.39
N ASP A 257 23.29 -17.31 2.56
CA ASP A 257 24.36 -16.43 3.05
C ASP A 257 23.79 -15.14 3.64
N THR A 258 22.78 -14.56 2.99
CA THR A 258 22.03 -13.45 3.57
C THR A 258 21.30 -13.88 4.84
N LEU A 259 20.69 -15.07 4.88
CA LEU A 259 20.08 -15.59 6.11
C LEU A 259 21.09 -15.71 7.25
N ARG A 260 22.28 -16.27 7.00
CA ARG A 260 23.36 -16.38 7.99
C ARG A 260 23.77 -15.01 8.52
N LEU A 261 23.91 -14.03 7.62
CA LEU A 261 24.19 -12.66 8.01
C LEU A 261 23.10 -12.09 8.91
N LEU A 262 21.83 -12.20 8.52
CA LEU A 262 20.69 -11.66 9.28
C LEU A 262 20.59 -12.31 10.66
N VAL A 263 20.74 -13.64 10.75
CA VAL A 263 20.78 -14.39 12.02
C VAL A 263 21.94 -13.93 12.91
N ALA A 264 23.14 -13.78 12.33
CA ALA A 264 24.30 -13.28 13.07
C ALA A 264 24.11 -11.83 13.59
N ARG A 265 23.19 -11.06 13.00
CA ARG A 265 22.80 -9.72 13.44
C ARG A 265 21.54 -9.69 14.31
N GLY A 266 21.03 -10.86 14.71
CA GLY A 266 19.92 -10.98 15.65
C GLY A 266 18.52 -10.77 15.05
N ALA A 267 18.34 -11.07 13.76
CA ALA A 267 17.03 -10.95 13.11
C ALA A 267 15.96 -11.83 13.78
N ASP A 268 14.74 -11.30 13.91
CA ASP A 268 13.58 -12.04 14.40
C ASP A 268 13.04 -12.99 13.32
N LEU A 269 13.26 -14.29 13.52
CA LEU A 269 12.79 -15.35 12.62
C LEU A 269 11.36 -15.83 12.94
N THR A 270 10.72 -15.28 13.98
CA THR A 270 9.37 -15.69 14.43
C THR A 270 8.27 -14.80 13.86
N ALA A 271 8.63 -13.61 13.37
CA ALA A 271 7.68 -12.70 12.74
C ALA A 271 7.02 -13.35 11.51
N THR A 272 5.69 -13.21 11.43
CA THR A 272 4.89 -13.71 10.31
C THR A 272 4.55 -12.59 9.33
N ASP A 273 4.53 -12.90 8.03
CA ASP A 273 4.06 -11.94 7.03
C ASP A 273 2.53 -11.73 7.11
N PRO A 274 2.01 -10.52 6.80
CA PRO A 274 0.58 -10.24 6.90
C PRO A 274 -0.30 -10.97 5.88
N GLN A 275 0.25 -11.46 4.77
CA GLN A 275 -0.55 -12.02 3.68
C GLN A 275 -0.88 -13.50 3.93
N PHE A 276 0.11 -14.28 4.37
CA PHE A 276 -0.04 -15.73 4.54
C PHE A 276 0.10 -16.18 5.99
N GLY A 277 0.48 -15.28 6.89
CA GLY A 277 0.81 -15.65 8.27
C GLY A 277 2.04 -16.56 8.36
N ALA A 278 2.94 -16.53 7.36
CA ALA A 278 4.08 -17.41 7.29
C ALA A 278 5.34 -16.73 7.85
N THR A 279 6.15 -17.49 8.58
CA THR A 279 7.49 -17.08 9.02
C THR A 279 8.49 -17.16 7.86
N PRO A 280 9.74 -16.67 8.02
CA PRO A 280 10.80 -16.93 7.05
C PRO A 280 10.97 -18.42 6.73
N LEU A 281 10.88 -19.33 7.72
CA LEU A 281 10.93 -20.77 7.47
C LEU A 281 9.75 -21.23 6.60
N GLY A 282 8.54 -20.73 6.88
CA GLY A 282 7.36 -20.99 6.05
C GLY A 282 7.55 -20.54 4.60
N TRP A 283 8.19 -19.38 4.38
CA TRP A 283 8.55 -18.90 3.04
C TRP A 283 9.53 -19.84 2.33
N ALA A 284 10.62 -20.25 3.01
CA ALA A 284 11.58 -21.20 2.43
C ALA A 284 10.90 -22.52 2.03
N GLN A 285 10.01 -23.05 2.87
CA GLN A 285 9.26 -24.28 2.58
C GLN A 285 8.28 -24.11 1.41
N TRP A 286 7.52 -23.02 1.39
CA TRP A 286 6.54 -22.71 0.35
C TRP A 286 7.19 -22.58 -1.03
N PHE A 287 8.32 -21.89 -1.11
CA PHE A 287 9.07 -21.72 -2.36
C PHE A 287 10.03 -22.87 -2.68
N GLY A 288 10.08 -23.94 -1.87
CA GLY A 288 10.91 -25.12 -2.12
C GLY A 288 12.42 -24.90 -1.93
N GLN A 289 12.81 -23.92 -1.12
CA GLN A 289 14.20 -23.55 -0.85
C GLN A 289 14.82 -24.43 0.24
N SER A 290 15.10 -25.69 -0.07
CA SER A 290 15.53 -26.70 0.92
C SER A 290 16.73 -26.27 1.76
N GLY A 291 17.77 -25.68 1.14
CA GLY A 291 18.96 -25.23 1.88
C GLY A 291 18.66 -24.11 2.89
N ALA A 292 17.76 -23.19 2.55
CA ALA A 292 17.31 -22.14 3.46
C ALA A 292 16.41 -22.70 4.57
N ALA A 293 15.51 -23.62 4.23
CA ALA A 293 14.65 -24.29 5.20
C ALA A 293 15.45 -25.10 6.23
N ASP A 294 16.42 -25.89 5.76
CA ASP A 294 17.32 -26.68 6.62
C ASP A 294 18.13 -25.77 7.54
N TYR A 295 18.68 -24.67 7.01
CA TYR A 295 19.40 -23.70 7.82
C TYR A 295 18.51 -23.06 8.89
N LEU A 296 17.33 -22.56 8.51
CA LEU A 296 16.39 -21.90 9.42
C LEU A 296 15.82 -22.85 10.48
N ALA A 297 15.68 -24.14 10.18
CA ALA A 297 15.27 -25.15 11.16
C ALA A 297 16.39 -25.51 12.15
N SER A 298 17.64 -25.13 11.87
CA SER A 298 18.81 -25.46 12.69
C SER A 298 19.22 -24.36 13.69
N VAL A 299 18.61 -23.18 13.61
CA VAL A 299 18.94 -21.97 14.39
C VAL A 299 17.83 -21.54 15.33
#